data_AF-A0A1B6F223-F1
#
_entry.id   AF-A0A1B6F223-F1
#
_cell.length_a   1.000
_cell.length_b   1.000
_cell.length_c   1.000
_cell.angle_alpha   90.00
_cell.angle_beta   90.00
_cell.angle_gamma   90.00
#
_symmetry.space_group_name_H-M   'P 1'
#
loop_
_entity.id
_entity.type
_entity.pdbx_description
1 polymer ?
#
loop_
_entity_poly.entity_id
_entity_poly.type
_entity_poly.pdbx_seq_one_letter_code
_entity_poly.pdbx_strand_id
1 'polypeptide(L)'
;AANPKQTKLEVFFTLNQRDADANNLLYIEIPQNYTWDSTRKEWRKRQRGGQKVVTRLYNVSPKNVELFNLRLLLLHVKGAKGFEDILTVDGILHETFLAAA
;
A
#
# COMPACT_ATOMS: atom_id res chain seq x y z
N ALA A 1 -4.09 26.84 2.73
CA ALA A 1 -3.31 25.74 2.13
C ALA A 1 -4.28 24.64 1.72
N ALA A 2 -4.29 24.21 0.46
CA ALA A 2 -5.09 23.04 0.07
C ALA A 2 -4.49 21.83 0.80
N ASN A 3 -5.24 21.26 1.74
CA ASN A 3 -4.83 20.04 2.42
C ASN A 3 -4.61 18.97 1.33
N PRO A 4 -3.39 18.46 1.10
CA PRO A 4 -3.14 17.54 0.00
C PRO A 4 -4.07 16.33 0.17
N LYS A 5 -4.78 15.97 -0.90
CA LYS A 5 -5.72 14.84 -0.87
C LYS A 5 -4.90 13.57 -0.61
N GLN A 6 -4.98 13.04 0.61
CA GLN A 6 -4.37 11.75 0.98
C GLN A 6 -4.70 10.68 -0.07
N THR A 7 -3.66 10.01 -0.53
CA THR A 7 -3.73 8.90 -1.48
C THR A 7 -4.22 7.63 -0.78
N LYS A 8 -4.72 6.66 -1.56
CA LYS A 8 -5.13 5.36 -1.02
C LYS A 8 -3.98 4.58 -0.37
N LEU A 9 -2.74 4.85 -0.79
CA LEU A 9 -1.52 4.26 -0.22
C LEU A 9 -1.24 4.85 1.17
N GLU A 10 -1.30 6.17 1.32
CA GLU A 10 -1.14 6.80 2.64
C GLU A 10 -2.22 6.37 3.62
N VAL A 11 -3.44 6.14 3.14
CA VAL A 11 -4.53 5.61 3.99
C VAL A 11 -4.35 4.12 4.30
N PHE A 12 -3.65 3.36 3.45
CA PHE A 12 -3.22 1.99 3.79
C PHE A 12 -2.22 2.00 4.95
N PHE A 13 -1.28 2.96 4.97
CA PHE A 13 -0.38 3.13 6.11
C PHE A 13 -1.13 3.39 7.42
N THR A 14 -2.10 4.32 7.39
CA THR A 14 -2.97 4.56 8.57
C THR A 14 -3.81 3.34 8.95
N LEU A 15 -4.26 2.54 7.98
CA LEU A 15 -4.96 1.29 8.26
C LEU A 15 -4.08 0.29 9.04
N ASN A 16 -2.84 0.10 8.62
CA ASN A 16 -1.90 -0.82 9.28
C ASN A 16 -1.52 -0.35 10.69
N GLN A 17 -1.55 0.95 10.95
CA GLN A 17 -1.33 1.45 12.31
C GLN A 17 -2.45 1.06 13.29
N ARG A 18 -3.69 0.86 12.80
CA ARG A 18 -4.88 0.65 13.65
C ARG A 18 -5.50 -0.75 13.58
N ASP A 19 -5.23 -1.53 12.54
CA ASP A 19 -5.87 -2.83 12.30
C ASP A 19 -4.82 -3.92 12.14
N ALA A 20 -4.72 -4.80 13.14
CA ALA A 20 -3.74 -5.89 13.16
C ALA A 20 -3.94 -6.88 12.00
N ASP A 21 -5.17 -7.02 11.49
CA ASP A 21 -5.43 -7.91 10.35
C ASP A 21 -4.81 -7.35 9.07
N ALA A 22 -4.79 -6.02 8.90
CA ALA A 22 -4.21 -5.37 7.74
C ALA A 22 -2.68 -5.50 7.70
N ASN A 23 -2.02 -5.61 8.87
CA ASN A 23 -0.57 -5.76 8.98
C ASN A 23 -0.03 -7.02 8.29
N ASN A 24 -0.88 -8.04 8.10
CA ASN A 24 -0.49 -9.29 7.47
C ASN A 24 -0.70 -9.30 5.95
N LEU A 25 -1.16 -8.20 5.38
CA LEU A 25 -1.52 -8.07 3.97
C LEU A 25 -0.52 -7.21 3.21
N LEU A 26 -0.25 -7.62 1.97
CA LEU A 26 0.36 -6.79 0.95
C LEU A 26 -0.63 -5.72 0.49
N TYR A 27 -0.12 -4.60 -0.03
CA TYR A 27 -0.99 -3.56 -0.57
C TYR A 27 -1.92 -4.08 -1.68
N ILE A 28 -1.47 -5.08 -2.46
CA ILE A 28 -2.30 -5.73 -3.49
C ILE A 28 -3.41 -6.62 -2.95
N GLU A 29 -3.32 -7.09 -1.71
CA GLU A 29 -4.31 -7.95 -1.07
C GLU A 29 -5.38 -7.10 -0.36
N ILE A 30 -5.12 -5.80 -0.15
CA ILE A 30 -6.05 -4.90 0.53
C ILE A 30 -7.41 -4.85 -0.16
N PRO A 31 -7.57 -4.68 -1.48
CA PRO A 31 -8.89 -4.66 -2.10
C PRO A 31 -9.69 -5.97 -1.97
N GLN A 32 -9.02 -7.10 -1.73
CA GLN A 32 -9.68 -8.39 -1.48
C GLN A 32 -10.27 -8.47 -0.06
N ASN A 33 -9.63 -7.81 0.91
CA ASN A 33 -10.00 -7.87 2.34
C ASN A 33 -10.72 -6.61 2.83
N TYR A 34 -10.51 -5.49 2.13
CA TYR A 34 -11.03 -4.17 2.45
C TYR A 34 -11.64 -3.53 1.20
N THR A 35 -12.57 -2.62 1.40
CA THR A 35 -13.16 -1.80 0.35
C THR A 35 -12.88 -0.32 0.63
N TRP A 36 -12.71 0.45 -0.44
CA TRP A 36 -12.50 1.89 -0.33
C TRP A 36 -13.84 2.59 -0.13
N ASP A 37 -14.01 3.25 1.01
CA ASP A 37 -15.13 4.17 1.27
C ASP A 37 -14.72 5.56 0.76
N SER A 38 -15.26 5.98 -0.39
CA SER A 38 -14.95 7.28 -0.99
C SER A 38 -15.48 8.47 -0.20
N THR A 39 -16.55 8.27 0.58
CA THR A 39 -17.17 9.30 1.40
C THR A 39 -16.30 9.61 2.61
N ARG A 40 -15.82 8.55 3.27
CA ARG A 40 -14.95 8.66 4.46
C ARG A 40 -13.47 8.74 4.14
N LYS A 41 -13.10 8.43 2.89
CA LYS A 41 -11.71 8.28 2.43
C LYS A 41 -10.92 7.28 3.27
N GLU A 42 -11.52 6.12 3.54
CA GLU A 42 -10.90 5.08 4.36
C GLU A 42 -11.05 3.68 3.76
N TRP A 43 -10.15 2.78 4.14
CA TRP A 43 -10.31 1.35 3.93
C TRP A 43 -11.20 0.75 5.03
N ARG A 44 -12.24 0.02 4.66
CA ARG A 44 -13.15 -0.69 5.59
C ARG A 44 -13.17 -2.17 5.31
N LYS A 45 -13.23 -3.02 6.34
CA LYS A 45 -13.29 -4.48 6.20
C LYS A 45 -14.41 -4.89 5.26
N ARG A 46 -14.05 -5.66 4.24
CA ARG A 46 -14.98 -6.22 3.27
C ARG A 46 -15.75 -7.36 3.92
N GLN A 47 -17.07 -7.31 3.82
CA GLN A 47 -17.92 -8.33 4.43
C GLN A 47 -18.10 -9.57 3.54
N ARG A 48 -18.07 -9.41 2.20
CA ARG A 48 -18.33 -10.49 1.23
C ARG A 48 -17.61 -10.26 -0.10
N GLY A 49 -17.35 -11.35 -0.84
CA GLY A 49 -16.94 -11.32 -2.25
C GLY A 49 -15.46 -11.04 -2.52
N GLY A 50 -14.60 -11.11 -1.50
CA GLY A 50 -13.15 -10.87 -1.65
C GLY A 50 -12.46 -11.80 -2.63
N GLN A 51 -12.88 -13.07 -2.68
CA GLN A 51 -12.36 -14.09 -3.59
C GLN A 51 -12.61 -13.81 -5.08
N LYS A 52 -13.52 -12.87 -5.40
CA LYS A 52 -13.81 -12.46 -6.79
C LYS A 52 -13.07 -11.16 -7.18
N VAL A 53 -12.27 -10.59 -6.29
CA VAL A 53 -11.58 -9.32 -6.52
C VAL A 53 -10.24 -9.55 -7.20
N VAL A 54 -10.10 -9.02 -8.40
CA VAL A 54 -8.82 -8.91 -9.12
C VAL A 54 -8.25 -7.53 -8.86
N THR A 55 -7.22 -7.44 -8.03
CA THR A 55 -6.53 -6.17 -7.76
C THR A 55 -5.69 -5.75 -8.96
N ARG A 56 -5.80 -4.48 -9.37
CA ARG A 56 -4.94 -3.86 -10.38
C ARG A 56 -4.17 -2.71 -9.74
N LEU A 57 -2.84 -2.86 -9.66
CA LEU A 57 -1.96 -1.72 -9.45
C LEU A 57 -1.87 -0.92 -10.74
N TYR A 58 -1.64 0.39 -10.60
CA TYR A 58 -1.41 1.26 -11.75
C TYR A 58 -0.25 0.72 -12.59
N ASN A 59 -0.41 0.81 -13.92
CA ASN A 59 0.69 0.53 -14.84
C ASN A 59 1.72 1.66 -14.69
N VAL A 60 2.93 1.29 -14.28
CA VAL A 60 4.05 2.21 -14.15
C VAL A 60 5.07 1.85 -15.20
N SER A 61 5.43 2.81 -16.04
CA SER A 61 6.51 2.65 -17.02
C SER A 61 7.84 2.39 -16.30
N PRO A 62 8.65 1.42 -16.74
CA PRO A 62 10.00 1.21 -16.21
C PRO A 62 10.91 2.44 -16.30
N LYS A 63 10.58 3.42 -17.17
CA LYS A 63 11.29 4.71 -17.25
C LYS A 63 11.08 5.58 -16.02
N ASN A 64 10.00 5.39 -15.27
CA ASN A 64 9.79 6.05 -13.99
C ASN A 64 10.31 5.12 -12.89
N VAL A 65 11.64 5.15 -12.71
CA VAL A 65 12.38 4.24 -11.82
C VAL A 65 11.83 4.28 -10.40
N GLU A 66 11.56 5.46 -9.86
CA GLU A 66 11.01 5.64 -8.51
C GLU A 66 9.66 4.92 -8.33
N LEU A 67 8.66 5.23 -9.16
CA LEU A 67 7.34 4.61 -9.04
C LEU A 67 7.36 3.12 -9.40
N PHE A 68 8.26 2.71 -10.29
CA PHE A 68 8.38 1.32 -10.69
C PHE A 68 8.89 0.46 -9.53
N ASN A 69 9.93 0.93 -8.83
CA ASN A 69 10.46 0.23 -7.66
C ASN A 69 9.52 0.31 -6.46
N LEU A 70 8.86 1.45 -6.22
CA LEU A 70 7.78 1.53 -5.22
C LEU A 70 6.69 0.47 -5.50
N ARG A 71 6.28 0.32 -6.76
CA ARG A 71 5.31 -0.72 -7.16
C ARG A 71 5.83 -2.12 -6.86
N LEU A 72 7.10 -2.42 -7.10
CA LEU A 72 7.71 -3.71 -6.78
C LEU A 72 7.73 -3.97 -5.27
N LEU A 73 8.11 -2.99 -4.46
CA LEU A 73 8.14 -3.12 -3.01
C LEU A 73 6.74 -3.35 -2.43
N LEU A 74 5.72 -2.66 -2.95
CA LEU A 74 4.33 -2.86 -2.53
C LEU A 74 3.76 -4.26 -2.83
N LEU A 75 4.45 -5.05 -3.67
CA LEU A 75 4.13 -6.46 -3.91
C LEU A 75 4.74 -7.41 -2.87
N HIS A 76 5.70 -6.95 -2.07
CA HIS A 76 6.48 -7.82 -1.17
C HIS A 76 6.45 -7.35 0.30
N VAL A 77 6.24 -6.05 0.55
CA VAL A 77 6.17 -5.50 1.90
C VAL A 77 4.74 -5.56 2.44
N LYS A 78 4.57 -6.32 3.53
CA LYS A 78 3.31 -6.44 4.26
C LYS A 78 3.18 -5.37 5.33
N GLY A 79 1.97 -4.86 5.53
CA GLY A 79 1.66 -4.09 6.72
C GLY A 79 2.43 -2.78 6.92
N ALA A 80 3.01 -2.21 5.86
CA ALA A 80 3.77 -0.96 5.94
C ALA A 80 2.93 0.16 6.56
N LYS A 81 3.47 0.87 7.55
CA LYS A 81 2.85 1.97 8.28
C LYS A 81 3.40 3.34 7.85
N GLY A 82 4.30 3.35 6.89
CA GLY A 82 4.87 4.54 6.26
C GLY A 82 5.79 4.17 5.09
N PHE A 83 6.39 5.17 4.45
CA PHE A 83 7.36 4.95 3.39
C PHE A 83 8.69 4.36 3.89
N GLU A 84 9.08 4.65 5.13
CA GLU A 84 10.28 4.05 5.73
C GLU A 84 10.16 2.53 5.85
N ASP A 85 8.98 2.02 6.19
CA ASP A 85 8.73 0.57 6.21
C ASP A 85 8.82 -0.05 4.81
N ILE A 86 8.45 0.70 3.77
CA ILE A 86 8.62 0.27 2.37
C ILE A 86 10.10 0.24 1.97
N LEU A 87 10.89 1.17 2.50
CA LEU A 87 12.33 1.30 2.26
C LEU A 87 13.18 0.38 3.14
N THR A 88 12.58 -0.32 4.10
CA THR A 88 13.30 -1.19 5.03
C THR A 88 13.21 -2.63 4.55
N VAL A 89 14.35 -3.18 4.13
CA VAL A 89 14.46 -4.57 3.68
C VAL A 89 15.47 -5.30 4.56
N ASP A 90 15.08 -6.45 5.09
CA ASP A 90 15.88 -7.24 6.04
C ASP A 90 16.41 -6.43 7.25
N GLY A 91 15.64 -5.42 7.68
CA GLY A 91 15.99 -4.54 8.81
C GLY A 91 16.94 -3.40 8.47
N ILE A 92 17.28 -3.20 7.19
CA ILE A 92 18.16 -2.13 6.71
C ILE A 92 17.30 -1.07 5.99
N LEU A 93 17.40 0.18 6.43
CA LEU A 93 16.74 1.31 5.77
C LEU A 93 17.58 1.77 4.56
N HIS A 94 16.94 1.84 3.39
CA HIS A 94 17.56 2.34 2.17
C HIS A 94 17.11 3.77 1.83
N GLU A 95 17.95 4.53 1.13
CA GLU A 95 17.66 5.94 0.81
C GLU A 95 16.63 6.12 -0.33
N THR A 96 16.48 5.11 -1.20
CA THR A 96 15.62 5.18 -2.38
C THR A 96 14.87 3.87 -2.60
N PHE A 97 13.72 3.92 -3.28
CA PHE A 97 12.98 2.70 -3.62
C PHE A 97 13.78 1.79 -4.54
N LEU A 98 14.63 2.35 -5.41
CA LEU A 98 15.54 1.57 -6.25
C LEU A 98 16.55 0.77 -5.43
N ALA A 99 17.10 1.34 -4.35
CA ALA A 99 18.08 0.65 -3.52
C ALA A 99 17.44 -0.43 -2.63
N ALA A 100 16.15 -0.30 -2.32
CA ALA A 100 15.39 -1.27 -1.54
C ALA A 100 14.83 -2.44 -2.39
N ALA A 101 14.45 -2.20 -3.65
CA ALA A 101 13.78 -3.17 -4.52
C ALA A 101 14.74 -4.20 -5.13
#